data_AF-A0ABD0XXK2-F1
#
_entry.id   AF-A0ABD0XXK2-F1
#
_cell.length_a   1.000
_cell.length_b   1.000
_cell.length_c   1.000
_cell.angle_alpha   90.00
_cell.angle_beta   90.00
_cell.angle_gamma   90.00
#
_symmetry.space_group_name_H-M   'P 1'
#
loop_
_entity.id
_entity.type
_entity.pdbx_description
1 polymer ?
#
loop_
_entity_poly.entity_id
_entity_poly.type
_entity_poly.pdbx_seq_one_letter_code
_entity_poly.pdbx_strand_id
1 'polypeptide(L)'
;MGLPGGSRQEIYPRFLRHFCLYSINSFSEESTTKIFSSILFNGLRKNGFSADVIPLVQTIVSATMVLYLSAIDNLLPTPAKSHYVFNIRDFARVINGHLLMRKEAAEVPKKTFVRLWVHETLRVFYDRLIDSADKEWFYKEVRNTVKENFRENFDTMLDNLGSEKEVSEEDLRNLLFTTALDLDADEERKYEEIPSIESFYNVAMMQLDEYNAIHKTKMNIVLFRYALEHLSRICRVLSMPSGSALLVGVGGSGRQSLTRLAATMCAQTVFQPEISKSYGFNEWRDDLKRVLKESGGRNKNTVFLFTEGQIKADYFLQDIDSLLNSGEVPNIFPIDEVQEVLEMVRLAAQGGNRNLDISPLVVFSYFIKRCKRNLHILLCFSPIGSSFRIRLRLYPSLVNCCTVDWFEVRTVELTIHMRHWCKHHIWWKVPGSLQTQYPS
;
A
#
# COMPACT_ATOMS: atom_id res chain seq x y z
N MET A 1 -22.47 -6.56 -9.62
CA MET A 1 -21.51 -7.33 -10.46
C MET A 1 -21.01 -6.40 -11.56
N GLY A 2 -19.80 -6.61 -12.09
CA GLY A 2 -19.33 -5.82 -13.22
C GLY A 2 -20.11 -6.15 -14.48
N LEU A 3 -20.30 -5.18 -15.38
CA LEU A 3 -20.86 -5.44 -16.70
C LEU A 3 -20.03 -6.50 -17.44
N PRO A 4 -20.67 -7.42 -18.20
CA PRO A 4 -19.98 -8.42 -18.99
C PRO A 4 -19.08 -7.73 -20.03
N GLY A 5 -17.87 -8.27 -20.22
CA GLY A 5 -16.82 -7.69 -21.06
C GLY A 5 -15.41 -7.97 -20.53
N GLY A 6 -14.46 -8.19 -21.44
CA GLY A 6 -13.09 -8.61 -21.08
C GLY A 6 -13.05 -10.04 -20.52
N SER A 7 -12.50 -10.21 -19.30
CA SER A 7 -12.46 -11.51 -18.60
C SER A 7 -13.73 -11.86 -17.81
N ARG A 8 -14.71 -10.95 -17.75
CA ARG A 8 -15.95 -11.15 -16.97
C ARG A 8 -16.94 -11.98 -17.75
N GLN A 9 -17.32 -13.13 -17.19
CA GLN A 9 -18.25 -14.06 -17.80
C GLN A 9 -19.71 -13.59 -17.67
N GLU A 10 -20.50 -13.83 -18.71
CA GLU A 10 -21.94 -13.70 -18.63
C GLU A 10 -22.53 -14.75 -17.70
N ILE A 11 -23.55 -14.35 -16.95
CA ILE A 11 -24.22 -15.23 -16.01
C ILE A 11 -25.36 -15.92 -16.74
N TYR A 12 -25.46 -17.23 -16.58
CA TYR A 12 -26.49 -18.02 -17.24
C TYR A 12 -27.90 -17.50 -16.91
N PRO A 13 -28.77 -17.25 -17.91
CA PRO A 13 -30.13 -16.77 -17.68
C PRO A 13 -30.97 -17.66 -16.75
N ARG A 14 -30.73 -18.98 -16.77
CA ARG A 14 -31.38 -19.93 -15.86
C ARG A 14 -31.10 -19.62 -14.38
N PHE A 15 -29.88 -19.18 -14.06
CA PHE A 15 -29.52 -18.78 -12.71
C PHE A 15 -30.15 -17.43 -12.36
N LEU A 16 -30.12 -16.47 -13.29
CA LEU A 16 -30.68 -15.13 -13.09
C LEU A 16 -32.18 -15.13 -12.79
N ARG A 17 -32.94 -16.12 -13.29
CA ARG A 17 -34.38 -16.25 -13.00
C ARG A 17 -34.71 -16.34 -11.50
N HIS A 18 -33.76 -16.74 -10.66
CA HIS A 18 -33.93 -16.86 -9.21
C HIS A 18 -33.66 -15.54 -8.45
N PHE A 19 -33.21 -14.48 -9.12
CA PHE A 19 -32.78 -13.24 -8.48
C PHE A 19 -33.42 -12.00 -9.10
N CYS A 20 -33.64 -10.96 -8.29
CA CYS A 20 -33.96 -9.62 -8.78
C CYS A 20 -32.66 -8.89 -9.14
N LEU A 21 -32.60 -8.31 -10.34
CA LEU A 21 -31.41 -7.60 -10.82
C LEU A 21 -31.55 -6.10 -10.56
N TYR A 22 -30.62 -5.56 -9.79
CA TYR A 22 -30.47 -4.12 -9.56
C TYR A 22 -29.16 -3.65 -10.16
N SER A 23 -29.21 -2.62 -11.02
CA SER A 23 -28.04 -1.95 -11.55
C SER A 23 -27.68 -0.78 -10.64
N ILE A 24 -26.41 -0.71 -10.22
CA ILE A 24 -25.87 0.43 -9.47
C ILE A 24 -25.04 1.24 -10.46
N ASN A 25 -25.51 2.45 -10.76
CA ASN A 25 -24.79 3.38 -11.64
C ASN A 25 -23.59 3.99 -10.93
N SER A 26 -22.64 4.53 -11.71
CA SER A 26 -21.58 5.37 -11.19
C SER A 26 -22.15 6.59 -10.47
N PHE A 27 -21.47 7.02 -9.42
CA PHE A 27 -21.82 8.25 -8.71
C PHE A 27 -21.57 9.46 -9.63
N SER A 28 -22.44 10.48 -9.53
CA SER A 28 -22.15 11.78 -10.14
C SER A 28 -20.92 12.42 -9.50
N GLU A 29 -20.25 13.32 -10.23
CA GLU A 29 -19.12 14.10 -9.71
C GLU A 29 -19.51 14.89 -8.46
N GLU A 30 -20.72 15.48 -8.45
CA GLU A 30 -21.28 16.20 -7.30
C GLU A 30 -21.42 15.29 -6.06
N SER A 31 -21.97 14.08 -6.26
CA SER A 31 -22.16 13.11 -5.18
C SER A 31 -20.82 12.68 -4.61
N THR A 32 -19.87 12.37 -5.49
CA THR A 32 -18.51 11.96 -5.13
C THR A 32 -17.79 13.06 -4.35
N THR A 33 -17.85 14.29 -4.84
CA THR A 33 -17.26 15.47 -4.19
C THR A 33 -17.85 15.69 -2.81
N LYS A 34 -19.18 15.57 -2.65
CA LYS A 34 -19.85 15.71 -1.36
C LYS A 34 -19.45 14.61 -0.37
N ILE A 35 -19.38 13.36 -0.83
CA ILE A 35 -18.98 12.21 0.00
C ILE A 35 -17.57 12.41 0.53
N PHE A 36 -16.59 12.64 -0.36
CA PHE A 36 -15.19 12.73 0.03
C PHE A 36 -14.85 14.01 0.78
N SER A 37 -15.52 15.13 0.49
CA SER A 37 -15.39 16.36 1.29
C SER A 37 -15.87 16.14 2.73
N SER A 38 -17.00 15.43 2.90
CA SER A 38 -17.53 15.11 4.22
C SER A 38 -16.62 14.15 5.00
N ILE A 39 -16.04 13.16 4.32
CA ILE A 39 -15.09 12.22 4.93
C ILE A 39 -13.82 12.97 5.35
N LEU A 40 -13.23 13.76 4.46
CA LEU A 40 -11.99 14.47 4.71
C LEU A 40 -12.16 15.51 5.83
N PHE A 41 -13.23 16.31 5.78
CA PHE A 41 -13.49 17.31 6.82
C PHE A 41 -13.69 16.69 8.21
N ASN A 42 -14.54 15.67 8.32
CA ASN A 42 -14.80 15.01 9.61
C ASN A 42 -13.55 14.28 10.13
N GLY A 43 -12.75 13.70 9.25
CA GLY A 43 -11.50 13.05 9.63
C GLY A 43 -10.45 14.05 10.11
N LEU A 44 -10.21 15.15 9.38
CA LEU A 44 -9.30 16.21 9.82
C LEU A 44 -9.74 16.84 11.14
N ARG A 45 -11.06 17.03 11.35
CA ARG A 45 -11.58 17.51 12.64
C ARG A 45 -11.23 16.57 13.80
N LYS A 46 -11.27 15.24 13.58
CA LYS A 46 -10.84 14.25 14.58
C LYS A 46 -9.33 14.33 14.85
N ASN A 47 -8.55 14.71 13.84
CA ASN A 47 -7.09 14.88 13.95
C ASN A 47 -6.68 16.28 14.49
N GLY A 48 -7.61 17.01 15.11
CA GLY A 48 -7.33 18.28 15.80
C GLY A 48 -7.42 19.54 14.94
N PHE A 49 -7.73 19.44 13.64
CA PHE A 49 -7.85 20.62 12.77
C PHE A 49 -9.16 21.41 13.05
N SER A 50 -9.07 22.74 12.97
CA SER A 50 -10.21 23.66 13.10
C SER A 50 -11.05 23.72 11.81
N ALA A 51 -12.15 24.47 11.83
CA ALA A 51 -12.99 24.69 10.64
C ALA A 51 -12.27 25.47 9.52
N ASP A 52 -11.10 26.06 9.79
CA ASP A 52 -10.36 26.87 8.82
C ASP A 52 -9.79 26.04 7.65
N VAL A 53 -9.74 24.70 7.80
CA VAL A 53 -9.32 23.80 6.72
C VAL A 53 -10.43 23.52 5.69
N ILE A 54 -11.68 23.96 5.91
CA ILE A 54 -12.80 23.68 4.99
C ILE A 54 -12.52 24.09 3.54
N PRO A 55 -12.01 25.30 3.24
CA PRO A 55 -11.70 25.69 1.87
C PRO A 55 -10.66 24.75 1.24
N LEU A 56 -9.65 24.36 2.02
CA LEU A 56 -8.59 23.46 1.59
C LEU A 56 -9.11 22.05 1.30
N VAL A 57 -10.05 21.54 2.12
CA VAL A 57 -10.73 20.27 1.87
C VAL A 57 -11.44 20.28 0.52
N GLN A 58 -12.16 21.34 0.20
CA GLN A 58 -12.86 21.47 -1.08
C GLN A 58 -11.85 21.49 -2.25
N THR A 59 -10.75 22.23 -2.11
CA THR A 59 -9.69 22.28 -3.11
C THR A 59 -9.03 20.91 -3.32
N ILE A 60 -8.68 20.18 -2.25
CA ILE A 60 -8.06 18.85 -2.32
C ILE A 60 -8.97 17.86 -3.06
N VAL A 61 -10.26 17.83 -2.71
CA VAL A 61 -11.22 16.91 -3.34
C VAL A 61 -11.44 17.27 -4.81
N SER A 62 -11.56 18.57 -5.13
CA SER A 62 -11.66 19.06 -6.50
C SER A 62 -10.43 18.72 -7.35
N ALA A 63 -9.22 18.98 -6.83
CA ALA A 63 -7.97 18.65 -7.49
C ALA A 63 -7.82 17.13 -7.72
N THR A 64 -8.20 16.32 -6.73
CA THR A 64 -8.19 14.85 -6.85
C THR A 64 -9.19 14.37 -7.89
N MET A 65 -10.34 15.03 -8.03
CA MET A 65 -11.33 14.72 -9.08
C MET A 65 -10.79 14.99 -10.48
N VAL A 66 -10.22 16.17 -10.70
CA VAL A 66 -9.62 16.53 -12.00
C VAL A 66 -8.57 15.50 -12.39
N LEU A 67 -7.61 15.23 -11.51
CA LEU A 67 -6.54 14.27 -11.77
C LEU A 67 -7.07 12.85 -11.99
N TYR A 68 -8.07 12.41 -11.23
CA TYR A 68 -8.69 11.10 -11.36
C TYR A 68 -9.38 10.90 -12.71
N LEU A 69 -10.16 11.88 -13.16
CA LEU A 69 -10.82 11.84 -14.46
C LEU A 69 -9.80 11.89 -15.60
N SER A 70 -8.82 12.80 -15.53
CA SER A 70 -7.71 12.87 -16.49
C SER A 70 -6.95 11.54 -16.58
N ALA A 71 -6.69 10.88 -15.46
CA ALA A 71 -6.01 9.58 -15.44
C ALA A 71 -6.85 8.47 -16.10
N ILE A 72 -8.16 8.42 -15.86
CA ILE A 72 -9.03 7.43 -16.51
C ILE A 72 -9.06 7.60 -18.02
N ASP A 73 -9.12 8.85 -18.50
CA ASP A 73 -9.26 9.13 -19.92
C ASP A 73 -7.96 8.89 -20.69
N ASN A 74 -6.80 9.22 -20.09
CA ASN A 74 -5.50 9.16 -20.78
C ASN A 74 -4.71 7.87 -20.53
N LEU A 75 -4.87 7.22 -19.37
CA LEU A 75 -4.08 6.04 -18.98
C LEU A 75 -4.88 4.74 -19.13
N LEU A 76 -5.20 4.39 -20.38
CA LEU A 76 -6.04 3.23 -20.68
C LEU A 76 -5.30 1.88 -20.49
N PRO A 77 -5.99 0.84 -19.98
CA PRO A 77 -5.40 -0.47 -19.81
C PRO A 77 -5.15 -1.15 -21.16
N THR A 78 -3.93 -1.60 -21.38
CA THR A 78 -3.53 -2.39 -22.56
C THR A 78 -3.07 -3.80 -22.14
N PRO A 79 -2.93 -4.77 -23.06
CA PRO A 79 -2.36 -6.08 -22.72
C PRO A 79 -0.96 -6.03 -22.09
N ALA A 80 -0.18 -4.98 -22.38
CA ALA A 80 1.11 -4.72 -21.73
C ALA A 80 0.93 -4.08 -20.34
N LYS A 81 -0.05 -3.17 -20.21
CA LYS A 81 -0.32 -2.36 -19.00
C LYS A 81 -1.66 -2.72 -18.35
N SER A 82 -1.93 -4.01 -18.17
CA SER A 82 -3.23 -4.50 -17.66
C SER A 82 -3.59 -4.02 -16.25
N HIS A 83 -2.63 -3.48 -15.52
CA HIS A 83 -2.79 -2.91 -14.18
C HIS A 83 -3.19 -1.43 -14.19
N TYR A 84 -3.28 -0.77 -15.35
CA TYR A 84 -3.72 0.63 -15.48
C TYR A 84 -5.24 0.72 -15.40
N VAL A 85 -5.77 0.29 -14.26
CA VAL A 85 -7.21 0.31 -13.97
C VAL A 85 -7.39 1.18 -12.74
N PHE A 86 -7.98 2.35 -12.94
CA PHE A 86 -8.26 3.30 -11.87
C PHE A 86 -9.73 3.24 -11.48
N ASN A 87 -10.00 3.25 -10.18
CA ASN A 87 -11.35 3.19 -9.65
C ASN A 87 -11.52 4.13 -8.45
N ILE A 88 -12.74 4.26 -7.93
CA ILE A 88 -13.02 5.19 -6.83
C ILE A 88 -12.27 4.88 -5.52
N ARG A 89 -11.71 3.68 -5.37
CA ARG A 89 -10.83 3.35 -4.24
C ARG A 89 -9.50 4.08 -4.35
N ASP A 90 -9.01 4.37 -5.55
CA ASP A 90 -7.79 5.17 -5.74
C ASP A 90 -8.03 6.60 -5.27
N PHE A 91 -9.17 7.19 -5.63
CA PHE A 91 -9.62 8.46 -5.08
C PHE A 91 -9.66 8.41 -3.55
N ALA A 92 -10.30 7.38 -2.98
CA ALA A 92 -10.38 7.21 -1.53
C ALA A 92 -9.00 7.07 -0.86
N ARG A 93 -8.02 6.43 -1.50
CA ARG A 93 -6.65 6.29 -0.97
C ARG A 93 -5.94 7.63 -0.87
N VAL A 94 -6.09 8.52 -1.86
CA VAL A 94 -5.51 9.87 -1.79
C VAL A 94 -6.12 10.64 -0.62
N ILE A 95 -7.45 10.60 -0.49
CA ILE A 95 -8.16 11.29 0.60
C ILE A 95 -7.78 10.69 1.98
N ASN A 96 -7.73 9.36 2.10
CA ASN A 96 -7.35 8.69 3.33
C ASN A 96 -5.89 8.95 3.72
N GLY A 97 -4.99 9.18 2.76
CA GLY A 97 -3.61 9.60 3.04
C GLY A 97 -3.55 10.93 3.80
N HIS A 98 -4.43 11.88 3.45
CA HIS A 98 -4.56 13.14 4.20
C HIS A 98 -5.08 12.94 5.62
N LEU A 99 -5.86 11.88 5.86
CA LEU A 99 -6.37 11.52 7.19
C LEU A 99 -5.33 10.89 8.11
N LEU A 100 -4.13 10.57 7.61
CA LEU A 100 -3.01 10.15 8.45
C LEU A 100 -2.33 11.35 9.13
N MET A 101 -2.45 12.55 8.54
CA MET A 101 -1.81 13.75 9.07
C MET A 101 -2.57 14.29 10.28
N ARG A 102 -1.83 14.66 11.32
CA ARG A 102 -2.33 15.35 12.52
C ARG A 102 -1.96 16.83 12.50
N LYS A 103 -2.68 17.64 13.27
CA LYS A 103 -2.45 19.09 13.33
C LYS A 103 -1.01 19.45 13.71
N GLU A 104 -0.39 18.67 14.58
CA GLU A 104 0.97 18.90 15.08
C GLU A 104 2.03 18.77 13.98
N ALA A 105 1.77 17.96 12.95
CA ALA A 105 2.67 17.77 11.81
C ALA A 105 2.48 18.84 10.70
N ALA A 106 1.45 19.69 10.82
CA ALA A 106 1.10 20.70 9.82
C ALA A 106 1.57 22.10 10.26
N GLU A 107 2.89 22.33 10.29
CA GLU A 107 3.49 23.61 10.70
C GLU A 107 2.98 24.79 9.86
N VAL A 108 3.00 24.64 8.52
CA VAL A 108 2.46 25.61 7.55
C VAL A 108 1.34 24.93 6.78
N PRO A 109 0.08 24.98 7.27
CA PRO A 109 -0.99 24.11 6.80
C PRO A 109 -1.12 24.10 5.27
N LYS A 110 -1.25 25.27 4.63
CA LYS A 110 -1.45 25.33 3.17
C LYS A 110 -0.32 24.64 2.39
N LYS A 111 0.94 24.96 2.71
CA LYS A 111 2.11 24.37 2.03
C LYS A 111 2.21 22.87 2.30
N THR A 112 2.05 22.44 3.55
CA THR A 112 2.09 21.03 3.94
C THR A 112 1.00 20.22 3.24
N PHE A 113 -0.24 20.72 3.17
CA PHE A 113 -1.33 20.02 2.50
C PHE A 113 -1.14 19.92 0.98
N VAL A 114 -0.59 20.93 0.31
CA VAL A 114 -0.26 20.83 -1.13
C VAL A 114 0.83 19.80 -1.36
N ARG A 115 1.91 19.83 -0.57
CA ARG A 115 3.00 18.85 -0.65
C ARG A 115 2.51 17.43 -0.37
N LEU A 116 1.66 17.27 0.64
CA LEU A 116 1.04 16.00 0.95
C LEU A 116 0.14 15.51 -0.19
N TRP A 117 -0.66 16.39 -0.81
CA TRP A 117 -1.48 16.03 -1.96
C TRP A 117 -0.63 15.55 -3.14
N VAL A 118 0.48 16.24 -3.45
CA VAL A 118 1.44 15.78 -4.47
C VAL A 118 2.01 14.42 -4.09
N HIS A 119 2.46 14.24 -2.85
CA HIS A 119 2.96 12.93 -2.39
C HIS A 119 1.92 11.82 -2.56
N GLU A 120 0.70 12.00 -2.06
CA GLU A 120 -0.34 10.97 -2.08
C GLU A 120 -0.79 10.62 -3.51
N THR A 121 -0.85 11.60 -4.41
CA THR A 121 -1.15 11.34 -5.83
C THR A 121 -0.03 10.56 -6.50
N LEU A 122 1.23 10.83 -6.17
CA LEU A 122 2.36 10.03 -6.64
C LEU A 122 2.27 8.58 -6.14
N ARG A 123 2.02 8.38 -4.84
CA ARG A 123 1.94 7.02 -4.25
C ARG A 123 0.78 6.18 -4.78
N VAL A 124 -0.34 6.81 -5.18
CA VAL A 124 -1.53 6.08 -5.63
C VAL A 124 -1.53 5.83 -7.14
N PHE A 125 -1.15 6.85 -7.92
CA PHE A 125 -1.24 6.82 -9.38
C PHE A 125 0.14 6.66 -10.04
N TYR A 126 1.10 7.52 -9.72
CA TYR A 126 2.40 7.54 -10.40
C TYR A 126 3.21 6.26 -10.16
N ASP A 127 3.24 5.74 -8.93
CA ASP A 127 3.99 4.50 -8.60
C ASP A 127 3.43 3.26 -9.31
N ARG A 128 2.23 3.33 -9.89
CA ARG A 128 1.62 2.27 -10.72
C ARG A 128 2.13 2.30 -12.17
N LEU A 129 2.65 3.44 -12.63
CA LEU A 129 3.09 3.66 -14.00
C LEU A 129 4.44 2.98 -14.25
N ILE A 130 4.65 2.55 -15.50
CA ILE A 130 5.85 1.82 -15.93
C ILE A 130 6.57 2.53 -17.06
N ASP A 131 5.84 3.19 -17.96
CA ASP A 131 6.42 3.89 -19.10
C ASP A 131 6.82 5.32 -18.71
N SER A 132 7.99 5.75 -19.18
CA SER A 132 8.49 7.11 -18.94
C SER A 132 7.58 8.19 -19.53
N ALA A 133 6.94 7.93 -20.68
CA ALA A 133 6.02 8.88 -21.30
C ALA A 133 4.76 9.13 -20.43
N ASP A 134 4.22 8.08 -19.83
CA ASP A 134 3.06 8.19 -18.93
C ASP A 134 3.44 8.87 -17.62
N LYS A 135 4.64 8.58 -17.09
CA LYS A 135 5.20 9.24 -15.89
C LYS A 135 5.39 10.74 -16.10
N GLU A 136 5.98 11.14 -17.23
CA GLU A 136 6.19 12.54 -17.61
C GLU A 136 4.85 13.27 -17.82
N TRP A 137 3.87 12.62 -18.48
CA TRP A 137 2.52 13.17 -18.62
C TRP A 137 1.87 13.41 -17.26
N PHE A 138 1.92 12.41 -16.36
CA PHE A 138 1.32 12.51 -15.04
C PHE A 138 1.97 13.63 -14.20
N TYR A 139 3.30 13.74 -14.26
CA TYR A 139 4.05 14.81 -13.62
C TYR A 139 3.57 16.20 -14.07
N LYS A 140 3.38 16.41 -15.38
CA LYS A 140 2.84 17.66 -15.92
C LYS A 140 1.40 17.92 -15.47
N GLU A 141 0.57 16.89 -15.47
CA GLU A 141 -0.83 17.01 -15.05
C GLU A 141 -0.94 17.41 -13.56
N VAL A 142 -0.08 16.86 -12.70
CA VAL A 142 0.01 17.27 -11.29
C VAL A 142 0.43 18.74 -11.17
N ARG A 143 1.45 19.19 -11.92
CA ARG A 143 1.87 20.61 -11.95
C ARG A 143 0.73 21.53 -12.35
N ASN A 144 0.01 21.18 -13.42
CA ASN A 144 -1.14 21.94 -13.91
C ASN A 144 -2.26 21.99 -12.86
N THR A 145 -2.57 20.86 -12.21
CA THR A 145 -3.61 20.78 -11.19
C THR A 145 -3.28 21.64 -9.96
N VAL A 146 -2.00 21.68 -9.52
CA VAL A 146 -1.57 22.60 -8.46
C VAL A 146 -1.79 24.06 -8.85
N LYS A 147 -1.45 24.41 -10.10
CA LYS A 147 -1.63 25.77 -10.60
C LYS A 147 -3.11 26.17 -10.71
N GLU A 148 -3.96 25.32 -11.28
CA GLU A 148 -5.35 25.67 -11.59
C GLU A 148 -6.28 25.51 -10.37
N ASN A 149 -6.18 24.41 -9.64
CA ASN A 149 -7.08 24.12 -8.51
C ASN A 149 -6.60 24.77 -7.21
N PHE A 150 -5.31 24.60 -6.86
CA PHE A 150 -4.77 25.20 -5.64
C PHE A 150 -4.44 26.69 -5.81
N ARG A 151 -4.33 27.19 -7.05
CA ARG A 151 -3.94 28.57 -7.38
C ARG A 151 -2.58 28.93 -6.80
N GLU A 152 -1.67 27.96 -6.83
CA GLU A 152 -0.33 28.07 -6.26
C GLU A 152 0.73 27.73 -7.30
N ASN A 153 1.93 28.29 -7.12
CA ASN A 153 3.06 27.94 -7.95
C ASN A 153 3.68 26.63 -7.44
N PHE A 154 3.77 25.62 -8.32
CA PHE A 154 4.30 24.31 -7.99
C PHE A 154 5.73 24.38 -7.44
N ASP A 155 6.62 25.09 -8.12
CA ASP A 155 8.03 25.17 -7.74
C ASP A 155 8.21 25.90 -6.39
N THR A 156 7.36 26.88 -6.08
CA THR A 156 7.39 27.58 -4.79
C THR A 156 6.89 26.69 -3.64
N MET A 157 5.91 25.82 -3.90
CA MET A 157 5.42 24.87 -2.90
C MET A 157 6.40 23.73 -2.64
N LEU A 158 7.26 23.42 -3.63
CA LEU A 158 8.23 22.33 -3.62
C LEU A 158 9.70 22.79 -3.55
N ASP A 159 9.94 24.06 -3.23
CA ASP A 159 11.24 24.73 -3.12
C ASP A 159 12.35 23.94 -2.39
N ASN A 160 12.01 23.22 -1.33
CA ASN A 160 12.97 22.47 -0.53
C ASN A 160 13.53 21.19 -1.21
N LEU A 161 13.00 20.78 -2.37
CA LEU A 161 13.34 19.49 -2.97
C LEU A 161 14.41 19.55 -4.05
N GLY A 162 14.52 20.68 -4.77
CA GLY A 162 15.38 20.84 -5.94
C GLY A 162 16.56 21.79 -5.68
N SER A 163 17.67 21.56 -6.38
CA SER A 163 18.82 22.49 -6.38
C SER A 163 18.64 23.65 -7.37
N GLU A 164 17.72 23.48 -8.34
CA GLU A 164 17.44 24.43 -9.41
C GLU A 164 16.14 25.20 -9.15
N LYS A 165 15.87 26.23 -9.98
CA LYS A 165 14.66 27.07 -9.86
C LYS A 165 13.36 26.33 -10.24
N GLU A 166 13.47 25.23 -10.98
CA GLU A 166 12.33 24.41 -11.40
C GLU A 166 12.48 23.00 -10.82
N VAL A 167 11.43 22.52 -10.17
CA VAL A 167 11.40 21.20 -9.52
C VAL A 167 11.18 20.16 -10.60
N SER A 168 12.16 19.29 -10.84
CA SER A 168 12.08 18.23 -11.85
C SER A 168 11.29 16.99 -11.37
N GLU A 169 11.02 16.04 -12.28
CA GLU A 169 10.44 14.73 -11.94
C GLU A 169 11.33 13.96 -10.95
N GLU A 170 12.66 14.08 -11.07
CA GLU A 170 13.61 13.40 -10.19
C GLU A 170 13.62 13.97 -8.77
N ASP A 171 13.39 15.28 -8.62
CA ASP A 171 13.32 15.94 -7.32
C ASP A 171 12.12 15.46 -6.50
N LEU A 172 11.03 15.03 -7.14
CA LEU A 172 9.87 14.46 -6.47
C LEU A 172 10.17 13.14 -5.73
N ARG A 173 11.29 12.48 -6.06
CA ARG A 173 11.78 11.32 -5.28
C ARG A 173 12.16 11.70 -3.85
N ASN A 174 12.50 12.97 -3.61
CA ASN A 174 12.81 13.48 -2.27
C ASN A 174 11.54 13.78 -1.45
N LEU A 175 10.36 13.87 -2.09
CA LEU A 175 9.09 14.12 -1.41
C LEU A 175 8.53 12.82 -0.82
N LEU A 176 8.96 12.51 0.39
CA LEU A 176 8.56 11.32 1.13
C LEU A 176 7.88 11.70 2.44
N PHE A 177 6.79 11.01 2.77
CA PHE A 177 6.13 11.08 4.06
C PHE A 177 6.24 9.72 4.73
N THR A 178 6.28 9.70 6.05
CA THR A 178 6.36 8.46 6.82
C THR A 178 5.76 8.65 8.21
N THR A 179 5.34 7.54 8.81
CA THR A 179 4.96 7.47 10.22
C THR A 179 6.07 6.88 11.08
N ALA A 180 7.24 6.58 10.50
CA ALA A 180 8.27 5.77 11.16
C ALA A 180 9.42 6.58 11.75
N LEU A 181 9.36 7.92 11.77
CA LEU A 181 10.39 8.76 12.38
C LEU A 181 10.22 8.86 13.90
N ASP A 182 8.98 8.86 14.37
CA ASP A 182 8.65 8.91 15.79
C ASP A 182 8.68 7.51 16.40
N LEU A 183 9.80 7.17 17.04
CA LEU A 183 10.04 5.87 17.64
C LEU A 183 9.48 5.74 19.05
N ASP A 184 9.24 6.88 19.71
CA ASP A 184 8.75 6.94 21.09
C ASP A 184 7.22 6.83 21.17
N ALA A 185 6.51 7.07 20.06
CA ALA A 185 5.07 6.91 19.98
C ALA A 185 4.66 5.46 19.64
N ASP A 186 4.19 4.72 20.65
CA ASP A 186 3.73 3.32 20.50
C ASP A 186 2.40 3.18 19.72
N GLU A 187 1.46 4.14 19.85
CA GLU A 187 0.12 4.04 19.22
C GLU A 187 -0.22 5.21 18.28
N GLU A 188 0.45 6.36 18.42
CA GLU A 188 0.01 7.62 17.81
C GLU A 188 1.09 8.32 16.99
N ARG A 189 1.74 7.56 16.10
CA ARG A 189 2.84 8.10 15.29
C ARG A 189 2.37 9.18 14.32
N LYS A 190 3.16 10.24 14.23
CA LYS A 190 2.90 11.37 13.33
C LYS A 190 3.20 10.97 11.89
N TYR A 191 2.26 11.20 10.99
CA TYR A 191 2.53 11.16 9.56
C TYR A 191 3.07 12.52 9.13
N GLU A 192 4.37 12.57 8.89
CA GLU A 192 5.09 13.80 8.60
C GLU A 192 6.04 13.62 7.42
N GLU A 193 6.45 14.75 6.86
CA GLU A 193 7.41 14.79 5.77
C GLU A 193 8.80 14.43 6.27
N ILE A 194 9.51 13.58 5.52
CA ILE A 194 10.88 13.20 5.84
C ILE A 194 11.81 14.41 5.58
N PRO A 195 12.51 14.95 6.59
CA PRO A 195 13.36 16.12 6.40
C PRO A 195 14.56 15.86 5.48
N SER A 196 15.17 14.68 5.61
CA SER A 196 16.27 14.24 4.77
C SER A 196 16.30 12.73 4.61
N ILE A 197 16.75 12.23 3.46
CA ILE A 197 16.90 10.79 3.22
C ILE A 197 17.88 10.14 4.21
N GLU A 198 18.87 10.89 4.69
CA GLU A 198 19.84 10.44 5.69
C GLU A 198 19.19 10.21 7.05
N SER A 199 18.28 11.10 7.47
CA SER A 199 17.53 10.91 8.72
C SER A 199 16.72 9.62 8.68
N PHE A 200 16.04 9.36 7.56
CA PHE A 200 15.27 8.14 7.37
C PHE A 200 16.16 6.89 7.27
N TYR A 201 17.33 7.00 6.63
CA TYR A 201 18.32 5.93 6.60
C TYR A 201 18.78 5.53 8.00
N ASN A 202 19.11 6.50 8.86
CA ASN A 202 19.59 6.23 10.22
C ASN A 202 18.53 5.49 11.05
N VAL A 203 17.27 5.92 10.96
CA VAL A 203 16.15 5.25 11.63
C VAL A 203 15.94 3.82 11.09
N ALA A 204 15.97 3.65 9.77
CA ALA A 204 15.81 2.34 9.15
C ALA A 204 16.95 1.37 9.50
N MET A 205 18.19 1.86 9.60
CA MET A 205 19.34 1.07 10.05
C MET A 205 19.22 0.64 11.51
N MET A 206 18.80 1.55 12.39
CA MET A 206 18.60 1.23 13.80
C MET A 206 17.52 0.14 13.98
N GLN A 207 16.41 0.25 13.26
CA GLN A 207 15.34 -0.74 13.27
C GLN A 207 15.77 -2.08 12.66
N LEU A 208 16.69 -2.07 11.68
CA LEU A 208 17.28 -3.28 11.12
C LEU A 208 18.18 -3.99 12.14
N ASP A 209 18.97 -3.24 12.91
CA ASP A 209 19.83 -3.78 13.96
C ASP A 209 19.01 -4.38 15.10
N GLU A 210 17.94 -3.70 15.54
CA GLU A 210 16.98 -4.22 16.52
C GLU A 210 16.33 -5.54 16.04
N TYR A 211 15.87 -5.58 14.79
CA TYR A 211 15.34 -6.79 14.19
C TYR A 211 16.36 -7.94 14.23
N ASN A 212 17.60 -7.65 13.87
CA ASN A 212 18.69 -8.63 13.84
C ASN A 212 19.15 -9.09 15.23
N ALA A 213 18.88 -8.30 16.27
CA ALA A 213 19.15 -8.67 17.66
C ALA A 213 18.08 -9.62 18.21
N ILE A 214 16.82 -9.44 17.82
CA ILE A 214 15.67 -10.23 18.31
C ILE A 214 15.52 -11.55 17.53
N HIS A 215 15.73 -11.53 16.21
CA HIS A 215 15.46 -12.67 15.34
C HIS A 215 16.69 -13.53 15.07
N LYS A 216 16.52 -14.86 15.14
CA LYS A 216 17.59 -15.83 14.79
C LYS A 216 18.02 -15.72 13.33
N THR A 217 17.06 -15.52 12.43
CA THR A 217 17.30 -15.34 10.99
C THR A 217 17.57 -13.88 10.71
N LYS A 218 18.85 -13.52 10.64
CA LYS A 218 19.29 -12.15 10.36
C LYS A 218 18.96 -11.72 8.94
N MET A 219 18.55 -10.47 8.82
CA MET A 219 18.26 -9.76 7.60
C MET A 219 19.49 -8.94 7.19
N ASN A 220 20.23 -9.43 6.20
CA ASN A 220 21.42 -8.76 5.67
C ASN A 220 21.04 -7.97 4.41
N ILE A 221 20.52 -6.76 4.58
CA ILE A 221 20.17 -5.86 3.48
C ILE A 221 21.07 -4.64 3.53
N VAL A 222 21.51 -4.18 2.36
CA VAL A 222 22.12 -2.86 2.20
C VAL A 222 21.03 -1.87 1.82
N LEU A 223 20.80 -0.85 2.64
CA LEU A 223 19.81 0.19 2.38
C LEU A 223 20.45 1.31 1.55
N PHE A 224 20.19 1.30 0.25
CA PHE A 224 20.51 2.42 -0.63
C PHE A 224 19.26 3.27 -0.88
N ARG A 225 19.43 4.46 -1.46
CA ARG A 225 18.34 5.42 -1.70
C ARG A 225 17.06 4.79 -2.27
N TYR A 226 17.18 4.00 -3.33
CA TYR A 226 16.04 3.31 -3.93
C TYR A 226 15.35 2.31 -2.98
N ALA A 227 16.10 1.61 -2.13
CA ALA A 227 15.52 0.75 -1.09
C ALA A 227 14.74 1.57 -0.05
N LEU A 228 15.22 2.76 0.31
CA LEU A 228 14.53 3.68 1.23
C LEU A 228 13.25 4.26 0.62
N GLU A 229 13.26 4.59 -0.67
CA GLU A 229 12.05 5.04 -1.39
C GLU A 229 10.95 3.96 -1.31
N HIS A 230 11.28 2.71 -1.61
CA HIS A 230 10.35 1.58 -1.47
C HIS A 230 9.96 1.30 -0.02
N LEU A 231 10.90 1.43 0.92
CA LEU A 231 10.60 1.25 2.34
C LEU A 231 9.57 2.28 2.83
N SER A 232 9.72 3.55 2.44
CA SER A 232 8.75 4.61 2.73
C SER A 232 7.37 4.30 2.14
N ARG A 233 7.30 3.83 0.89
CA ARG A 233 6.03 3.40 0.26
C ARG A 233 5.35 2.28 1.03
N ILE A 234 6.11 1.26 1.46
CA ILE A 234 5.55 0.15 2.23
C ILE A 234 5.07 0.64 3.60
N CYS A 235 5.87 1.44 4.32
CA CYS A 235 5.45 2.05 5.59
C CYS A 235 4.14 2.82 5.42
N ARG A 236 4.02 3.67 4.39
CA ARG A 236 2.79 4.40 4.07
C ARG A 236 1.59 3.46 3.87
N VAL A 237 1.77 2.32 3.18
CA VAL A 237 0.70 1.34 3.01
C VAL A 237 0.29 0.70 4.33
N LEU A 238 1.25 0.35 5.18
CA LEU A 238 1.00 -0.26 6.48
C LEU A 238 0.32 0.72 7.47
N SER A 239 0.57 2.01 7.33
CA SER A 239 -0.07 3.04 8.17
C SER A 239 -1.51 3.33 7.77
N MET A 240 -1.94 2.96 6.56
CA MET A 240 -3.32 3.12 6.15
C MET A 240 -4.21 1.96 6.65
N PRO A 241 -5.40 2.25 7.21
CA PRO A 241 -6.36 1.20 7.53
C PRO A 241 -6.75 0.45 6.25
N SER A 242 -6.77 -0.88 6.31
CA SER A 242 -7.02 -1.74 5.14
C SER A 242 -6.01 -1.57 3.99
N GLY A 243 -4.82 -1.05 4.28
CA GLY A 243 -3.75 -0.90 3.31
C GLY A 243 -3.15 -2.25 2.92
N SER A 244 -3.23 -2.61 1.64
CA SER A 244 -2.58 -3.80 1.07
C SER A 244 -1.73 -3.37 -0.12
N ALA A 245 -0.68 -4.13 -0.44
CA ALA A 245 0.22 -3.81 -1.54
C ALA A 245 0.53 -5.02 -2.43
N LEU A 246 0.70 -4.72 -3.71
CA LEU A 246 1.22 -5.63 -4.72
C LEU A 246 2.61 -5.14 -5.13
N LEU A 247 3.65 -5.79 -4.60
CA LEU A 247 5.05 -5.48 -4.85
C LEU A 247 5.55 -6.28 -6.07
N VAL A 248 5.69 -5.60 -7.19
CA VAL A 248 6.04 -6.23 -8.47
C VAL A 248 7.52 -6.04 -8.75
N GLY A 249 8.27 -7.11 -8.98
CA GLY A 249 9.70 -6.99 -9.27
C GLY A 249 10.35 -8.33 -9.58
N VAL A 250 11.59 -8.30 -10.06
CA VAL A 250 12.36 -9.53 -10.31
C VAL A 250 12.80 -10.19 -8.99
N GLY A 251 13.21 -11.46 -9.06
CA GLY A 251 13.79 -12.15 -7.91
C GLY A 251 15.03 -11.41 -7.38
N GLY A 252 15.19 -11.35 -6.05
CA GLY A 252 16.33 -10.66 -5.42
C GLY A 252 16.18 -9.14 -5.27
N SER A 253 15.06 -8.53 -5.66
CA SER A 253 14.83 -7.08 -5.53
C SER A 253 14.61 -6.55 -4.10
N GLY A 254 14.70 -7.42 -3.08
CA GLY A 254 14.55 -7.01 -1.68
C GLY A 254 13.11 -6.88 -1.15
N ARG A 255 12.07 -7.18 -1.93
CA ARG A 255 10.65 -6.98 -1.55
C ARG A 255 10.23 -7.59 -0.20
N GLN A 256 10.54 -8.88 0.02
CA GLN A 256 10.21 -9.57 1.28
C GLN A 256 10.97 -8.97 2.47
N SER A 257 12.24 -8.68 2.22
CA SER A 257 13.19 -8.10 3.15
C SER A 257 12.75 -6.70 3.61
N LEU A 258 12.44 -5.80 2.68
CA LEU A 258 11.90 -4.47 2.99
C LEU A 258 10.51 -4.52 3.61
N THR A 259 9.66 -5.48 3.23
CA THR A 259 8.36 -5.67 3.87
C THR A 259 8.50 -6.00 5.35
N ARG A 260 9.41 -6.92 5.68
CA ARG A 260 9.67 -7.29 7.08
C ARG A 260 10.25 -6.12 7.86
N LEU A 261 11.19 -5.38 7.27
CA LEU A 261 11.74 -4.17 7.90
C LEU A 261 10.65 -3.11 8.12
N ALA A 262 9.83 -2.82 7.12
CA ALA A 262 8.71 -1.86 7.23
C ALA A 262 7.72 -2.27 8.32
N ALA A 263 7.41 -3.56 8.43
CA ALA A 263 6.51 -4.06 9.48
C ALA A 263 7.12 -3.87 10.88
N THR A 264 8.41 -4.15 11.06
CA THR A 264 9.13 -3.84 12.31
C THR A 264 9.08 -2.35 12.60
N MET A 265 9.42 -1.53 11.61
CA MET A 265 9.37 -0.07 11.72
C MET A 265 7.98 0.45 12.04
N CYS A 266 6.90 -0.26 11.69
CA CYS A 266 5.51 0.09 11.99
C CYS A 266 4.94 -0.64 13.22
N ALA A 267 5.77 -1.37 13.98
CA ALA A 267 5.38 -2.22 15.11
C ALA A 267 4.26 -3.24 14.77
N GLN A 268 4.27 -3.79 13.55
CA GLN A 268 3.29 -4.75 13.07
C GLN A 268 3.86 -6.17 13.02
N THR A 269 2.98 -7.15 13.25
CA THR A 269 3.36 -8.57 13.22
C THR A 269 3.38 -9.10 11.79
N VAL A 270 4.44 -9.79 11.38
CA VAL A 270 4.51 -10.41 10.04
C VAL A 270 4.20 -11.89 10.13
N PHE A 271 3.24 -12.34 9.34
CA PHE A 271 2.96 -13.75 9.09
C PHE A 271 3.30 -14.08 7.63
N GLN A 272 4.16 -15.08 7.43
CA GLN A 272 4.44 -15.66 6.12
C GLN A 272 4.25 -17.18 6.22
N PRO A 273 3.39 -17.80 5.38
CA PRO A 273 3.14 -19.24 5.46
C PRO A 273 4.36 -20.06 5.01
N GLU A 274 4.69 -21.12 5.75
CA GLU A 274 5.79 -22.03 5.40
C GLU A 274 5.28 -23.20 4.55
N ILE A 275 5.45 -23.06 3.23
CA ILE A 275 4.90 -24.02 2.27
C ILE A 275 5.82 -25.25 2.15
N SER A 276 5.52 -26.31 2.90
CA SER A 276 6.18 -27.62 2.80
C SER A 276 5.65 -28.44 1.61
N LYS A 277 6.24 -29.60 1.28
CA LYS A 277 5.70 -30.48 0.20
C LYS A 277 4.28 -30.99 0.50
N SER A 278 3.97 -31.31 1.75
CA SER A 278 2.66 -31.79 2.20
C SER A 278 1.64 -30.69 2.44
N TYR A 279 2.03 -29.41 2.33
CA TYR A 279 1.12 -28.28 2.52
C TYR A 279 -0.01 -28.31 1.49
N GLY A 280 -1.24 -28.49 1.97
CA GLY A 280 -2.45 -28.64 1.19
C GLY A 280 -3.54 -27.63 1.58
N PHE A 281 -4.80 -28.05 1.49
CA PHE A 281 -5.95 -27.18 1.70
C PHE A 281 -6.19 -26.85 3.18
N ASN A 282 -6.04 -27.83 4.07
CA ASN A 282 -6.30 -27.66 5.49
C ASN A 282 -5.27 -26.73 6.13
N GLU A 283 -3.98 -26.93 5.84
CA GLU A 283 -2.90 -26.10 6.38
C GLU A 283 -3.05 -24.64 5.94
N TRP A 284 -3.44 -24.43 4.67
CA TRP A 284 -3.75 -23.10 4.14
C TRP A 284 -4.88 -22.41 4.92
N ARG A 285 -6.00 -23.11 5.09
CA ARG A 285 -7.16 -22.55 5.80
C ARG A 285 -6.83 -22.29 7.27
N ASP A 286 -6.04 -23.14 7.92
CA ASP A 286 -5.62 -22.96 9.31
C ASP A 286 -4.67 -21.76 9.48
N ASP A 287 -3.75 -21.54 8.54
CA ASP A 287 -2.90 -20.35 8.52
C ASP A 287 -3.73 -19.06 8.34
N LEU A 288 -4.71 -19.06 7.43
CA LEU A 288 -5.62 -17.93 7.26
C LEU A 288 -6.47 -17.67 8.51
N LYS A 289 -7.01 -18.72 9.15
CA LYS A 289 -7.74 -18.60 10.42
C LYS A 289 -6.87 -17.94 11.49
N ARG A 290 -5.60 -18.37 11.62
CA ARG A 290 -4.66 -17.79 12.58
C ARG A 290 -4.49 -16.29 12.35
N VAL A 291 -4.26 -15.88 11.10
CA VAL A 291 -4.10 -14.48 10.71
C VAL A 291 -5.38 -13.66 10.98
N LEU A 292 -6.56 -14.22 10.71
CA LEU A 292 -7.83 -13.56 10.99
C LEU A 292 -8.10 -13.42 12.50
N LYS A 293 -7.77 -14.44 13.30
CA LYS A 293 -7.89 -14.39 14.76
C LYS A 293 -6.93 -13.37 15.40
N GLU A 294 -5.69 -13.25 14.91
CA GLU A 294 -4.76 -12.19 15.34
C GLU A 294 -5.28 -10.79 14.98
N SER A 295 -5.64 -10.59 13.72
CA SER A 295 -6.02 -9.27 13.22
C SER A 295 -7.39 -8.79 13.72
N GLY A 296 -8.41 -9.64 13.63
CA GLY A 296 -9.78 -9.30 14.01
C GLY A 296 -10.12 -9.59 15.47
N GLY A 297 -9.66 -10.74 15.97
CA GLY A 297 -9.95 -11.21 17.33
C GLY A 297 -9.19 -10.40 18.37
N ARG A 298 -7.85 -10.41 18.25
CA ARG A 298 -6.94 -9.72 19.17
C ARG A 298 -6.70 -8.24 18.84
N ASN A 299 -7.26 -7.75 17.73
CA ASN A 299 -7.11 -6.36 17.27
C ASN A 299 -5.64 -5.94 17.10
N LYS A 300 -4.78 -6.83 16.60
CA LYS A 300 -3.38 -6.52 16.29
C LYS A 300 -3.20 -6.21 14.81
N ASN A 301 -2.35 -5.24 14.49
CA ASN A 301 -1.97 -5.00 13.10
C ASN A 301 -1.07 -6.14 12.62
N THR A 302 -1.51 -6.81 11.56
CA THR A 302 -0.86 -8.03 11.04
C THR A 302 -0.64 -7.91 9.55
N VAL A 303 0.61 -8.12 9.13
CA VAL A 303 1.06 -8.18 7.76
C VAL A 303 1.07 -9.63 7.30
N PHE A 304 0.22 -9.97 6.34
CA PHE A 304 0.26 -11.23 5.61
C PHE A 304 1.18 -11.09 4.39
N LEU A 305 2.40 -11.61 4.50
CA LEU A 305 3.39 -11.60 3.43
C LEU A 305 3.28 -12.88 2.62
N PHE A 306 2.97 -12.74 1.33
CA PHE A 306 2.79 -13.88 0.43
C PHE A 306 3.51 -13.66 -0.90
N THR A 307 4.21 -14.69 -1.37
CA THR A 307 5.08 -14.61 -2.55
C THR A 307 4.57 -15.51 -3.66
N GLU A 308 4.90 -15.15 -4.90
CA GLU A 308 4.52 -15.96 -6.07
C GLU A 308 5.02 -17.41 -5.97
N GLY A 309 6.22 -17.65 -5.45
CA GLY A 309 6.80 -18.99 -5.32
C GLY A 309 6.07 -19.90 -4.31
N GLN A 310 5.24 -19.32 -3.43
CA GLN A 310 4.42 -20.05 -2.45
C GLN A 310 3.08 -20.50 -3.03
N ILE A 311 2.70 -20.06 -4.24
CA ILE A 311 1.43 -20.43 -4.87
C ILE A 311 1.53 -21.87 -5.38
N LYS A 312 0.87 -22.79 -4.67
CA LYS A 312 0.75 -24.19 -5.09
C LYS A 312 -0.54 -24.51 -5.83
N ALA A 313 -1.61 -23.79 -5.53
CA ALA A 313 -2.94 -24.07 -6.05
C ALA A 313 -3.74 -22.79 -6.21
N ASP A 314 -4.70 -22.80 -7.12
CA ASP A 314 -5.48 -21.60 -7.49
C ASP A 314 -6.35 -21.08 -6.33
N TYR A 315 -6.82 -21.97 -5.44
CA TYR A 315 -7.65 -21.58 -4.31
C TYR A 315 -6.92 -20.65 -3.31
N PHE A 316 -5.58 -20.61 -3.31
CA PHE A 316 -4.83 -19.65 -2.49
C PHE A 316 -5.14 -18.22 -2.92
N LEU A 317 -5.13 -17.95 -4.23
CA LEU A 317 -5.42 -16.62 -4.77
C LEU A 317 -6.90 -16.29 -4.69
N GLN A 318 -7.78 -17.29 -4.81
CA GLN A 318 -9.22 -17.09 -4.61
C GLN A 318 -9.55 -16.65 -3.17
N ASP A 319 -8.93 -17.28 -2.17
CA ASP A 319 -9.11 -16.91 -0.77
C ASP A 319 -8.50 -15.52 -0.48
N ILE A 320 -7.32 -15.20 -1.03
CA ILE A 320 -6.72 -13.86 -0.94
C ILE A 320 -7.61 -12.80 -1.61
N ASP A 321 -8.19 -13.09 -2.78
CA ASP A 321 -9.10 -12.17 -3.47
C ASP A 321 -10.35 -11.87 -2.63
N SER A 322 -10.87 -12.91 -1.96
CA SER A 322 -12.01 -12.78 -1.03
C SER A 322 -11.64 -11.90 0.17
N LEU A 323 -10.46 -12.10 0.76
CA LEU A 323 -9.94 -11.29 1.87
C LEU A 323 -9.75 -9.81 1.48
N LEU A 324 -9.16 -9.55 0.31
CA LEU A 324 -8.94 -8.18 -0.19
C LEU A 324 -10.27 -7.42 -0.43
N ASN A 325 -11.29 -8.12 -0.92
CA ASN A 325 -12.59 -7.50 -1.19
C ASN A 325 -13.43 -7.30 0.08
N SER A 326 -13.65 -8.40 0.80
CA SER A 326 -14.65 -8.50 1.88
C SER A 326 -14.06 -8.45 3.28
N GLY A 327 -12.77 -8.82 3.45
CA GLY A 327 -12.15 -9.02 4.75
C GLY A 327 -12.40 -10.41 5.35
N GLU A 328 -13.06 -11.31 4.62
CA GLU A 328 -13.33 -12.68 5.04
C GLU A 328 -13.16 -13.69 3.91
N VAL A 329 -13.01 -14.96 4.30
CA VAL A 329 -13.13 -16.10 3.39
C VAL A 329 -14.42 -16.84 3.75
N PRO A 330 -15.36 -17.02 2.81
CA PRO A 330 -16.60 -17.72 3.09
C PRO A 330 -16.39 -19.13 3.66
N ASN A 331 -17.18 -19.48 4.67
CA ASN A 331 -17.18 -20.79 5.33
C ASN A 331 -15.78 -21.23 5.82
N ILE A 332 -14.94 -20.29 6.24
CA ILE A 332 -13.61 -20.61 6.78
C ILE A 332 -13.67 -21.15 8.21
N PHE A 333 -14.59 -20.63 9.04
CA PHE A 333 -14.77 -21.07 10.42
C PHE A 333 -15.90 -22.09 10.51
N PRO A 334 -15.67 -23.30 11.06
CA PRO A 334 -16.74 -24.19 11.46
C PRO A 334 -17.53 -23.62 12.65
N ILE A 335 -18.71 -24.20 12.93
CA ILE A 335 -19.70 -23.64 13.87
C ILE A 335 -19.12 -23.46 15.29
N ASP A 336 -18.28 -24.39 15.73
CA ASP A 336 -17.55 -24.36 17.00
C ASP A 336 -16.53 -23.21 17.06
N GLU A 337 -15.72 -23.03 16.01
CA GLU A 337 -14.76 -21.92 15.94
C GLU A 337 -15.45 -20.55 15.77
N VAL A 338 -16.64 -20.50 15.17
CA VAL A 338 -17.43 -19.25 15.10
C VAL A 338 -17.79 -18.76 16.51
N GLN A 339 -18.17 -19.66 17.43
CA GLN A 339 -18.47 -19.27 18.81
C GLN A 339 -17.23 -18.70 19.52
N GLU A 340 -16.07 -19.32 19.32
CA GLU A 340 -14.79 -18.81 19.85
C GLU A 340 -14.50 -17.40 19.34
N VAL A 341 -14.68 -17.14 18.03
CA VAL A 341 -14.48 -15.82 17.43
C VAL A 341 -15.47 -14.78 17.97
N LEU A 342 -16.73 -15.16 18.16
CA LEU A 342 -17.73 -14.29 18.74
C LEU A 342 -17.36 -13.90 20.17
N GLU A 343 -16.94 -14.86 21.01
CA GLU A 343 -16.52 -14.61 22.38
C GLU A 343 -15.32 -13.66 22.47
N MET A 344 -14.31 -13.84 21.60
CA MET A 344 -13.14 -12.96 21.55
C MET A 344 -13.49 -11.49 21.32
N VAL A 345 -14.52 -11.23 20.50
CA VAL A 345 -14.80 -9.88 19.98
C VAL A 345 -16.02 -9.23 20.62
N ARG A 346 -16.89 -10.02 21.28
CA ARG A 346 -18.20 -9.56 21.79
C ARG A 346 -18.10 -8.31 22.66
N LEU A 347 -17.22 -8.33 23.67
CA LEU A 347 -17.05 -7.20 24.58
C LEU A 347 -16.65 -5.92 23.83
N ALA A 348 -15.79 -6.07 22.82
CA ALA A 348 -15.29 -4.96 22.04
C ALA A 348 -16.33 -4.44 21.03
N ALA A 349 -17.16 -5.34 20.48
CA ALA A 349 -18.33 -4.98 19.66
C ALA A 349 -19.41 -4.24 20.49
N GLN A 350 -19.51 -4.53 21.79
CA GLN A 350 -20.37 -3.83 22.75
C GLN A 350 -19.81 -2.49 23.24
N GLY A 351 -18.64 -2.06 22.76
CA GLY A 351 -17.98 -0.85 23.27
C GLY A 351 -17.59 -0.95 24.75
N GLY A 352 -17.37 -2.17 25.26
CA GLY A 352 -17.07 -2.43 26.67
C GLY A 352 -18.30 -2.61 27.57
N ASN A 353 -19.52 -2.37 27.07
CA ASN A 353 -20.74 -2.50 27.87
C ASN A 353 -21.33 -3.92 27.80
N ARG A 354 -21.02 -4.75 28.81
CA ARG A 354 -21.51 -6.14 28.90
C ARG A 354 -23.03 -6.28 28.90
N ASN A 355 -23.77 -5.23 29.24
CA ASN A 355 -25.23 -5.25 29.34
C ASN A 355 -25.92 -4.97 28.00
N LEU A 356 -25.17 -4.54 26.98
CA LEU A 356 -25.73 -4.26 25.66
C LEU A 356 -25.93 -5.58 24.91
N ASP A 357 -27.16 -6.04 24.76
CA ASP A 357 -27.41 -7.26 23.97
C ASP A 357 -27.25 -6.97 22.48
N ILE A 358 -26.34 -7.70 21.83
CA ILE A 358 -26.02 -7.57 20.41
C ILE A 358 -26.13 -8.94 19.77
N SER A 359 -26.83 -9.01 18.64
CA SER A 359 -26.97 -10.26 17.89
C SER A 359 -25.59 -10.81 17.44
N PRO A 360 -25.41 -12.14 17.39
CA PRO A 360 -24.19 -12.77 16.91
C PRO A 360 -23.75 -12.29 15.52
N LEU A 361 -24.70 -11.99 14.63
CA LEU A 361 -24.44 -11.49 13.28
C LEU A 361 -23.74 -10.12 13.29
N VAL A 362 -24.15 -9.23 14.19
CA VAL A 362 -23.54 -7.90 14.31
C VAL A 362 -22.14 -8.01 14.91
N VAL A 363 -21.94 -8.90 15.90
CA VAL A 363 -20.61 -9.17 16.47
C VAL A 363 -19.67 -9.76 15.42
N PHE A 364 -20.14 -10.71 14.60
CA PHE A 364 -19.34 -11.27 13.51
C PHE A 364 -19.03 -10.22 12.43
N SER A 365 -20.00 -9.38 12.05
CA SER A 365 -19.74 -8.26 11.13
C SER A 365 -18.69 -7.28 11.68
N TYR A 366 -18.69 -7.04 12.99
CA TYR A 366 -17.68 -6.24 13.64
C TYR A 366 -16.29 -6.89 13.61
N PHE A 367 -16.21 -8.23 13.80
CA PHE A 367 -14.97 -8.99 13.59
C PHE A 367 -14.43 -8.84 12.17
N ILE A 368 -15.26 -9.02 11.12
CA ILE A 368 -14.85 -8.85 9.72
C ILE A 368 -14.32 -7.43 9.47
N LYS A 369 -15.00 -6.41 10.01
CA LYS A 369 -14.54 -5.01 9.90
C LYS A 369 -13.17 -4.81 10.55
N ARG A 370 -12.92 -5.44 11.70
CA ARG A 370 -11.60 -5.41 12.36
C ARG A 370 -10.54 -6.15 11.55
N CYS A 371 -10.83 -7.34 11.04
CA CYS A 371 -9.95 -8.07 10.13
C CYS A 371 -9.56 -7.17 8.96
N LYS A 372 -10.55 -6.59 8.26
CA LYS A 372 -10.30 -5.72 7.12
C LYS A 372 -9.47 -4.49 7.46
N ARG A 373 -9.64 -3.92 8.66
CA ARG A 373 -8.90 -2.73 9.09
C ARG A 373 -7.43 -3.03 9.40
N ASN A 374 -7.17 -4.13 10.12
CA ASN A 374 -5.87 -4.42 10.72
C ASN A 374 -5.03 -5.44 9.92
N LEU A 375 -5.64 -6.15 8.97
CA LEU A 375 -4.97 -7.09 8.09
C LEU A 375 -4.43 -6.37 6.86
N HIS A 376 -3.10 -6.39 6.71
CA HIS A 376 -2.39 -5.83 5.57
C HIS A 376 -1.86 -6.98 4.71
N ILE A 377 -2.31 -7.10 3.46
CA ILE A 377 -1.89 -8.19 2.56
C ILE A 377 -0.82 -7.65 1.62
N LEU A 378 0.40 -8.19 1.73
CA LEU A 378 1.57 -7.79 0.93
C LEU A 378 1.98 -8.93 0.00
N LEU A 379 1.78 -8.71 -1.31
CA LEU A 379 1.98 -9.72 -2.35
C LEU A 379 3.24 -9.43 -3.16
N CYS A 380 4.17 -10.38 -3.22
CA CYS A 380 5.42 -10.23 -3.97
C CYS A 380 5.40 -11.04 -5.27
N PHE A 381 5.11 -10.41 -6.41
CA PHE A 381 4.92 -11.09 -7.71
C PHE A 381 5.98 -10.68 -8.73
N SER A 382 6.44 -11.63 -9.55
CA SER A 382 7.34 -11.34 -10.67
C SER A 382 6.55 -10.85 -11.87
N PRO A 383 6.99 -9.76 -12.55
CA PRO A 383 6.38 -9.36 -13.82
C PRO A 383 6.83 -10.24 -14.99
N ILE A 384 7.81 -11.13 -14.77
CA ILE A 384 8.37 -11.99 -15.82
C ILE A 384 7.35 -13.08 -16.19
N GLY A 385 7.10 -13.22 -17.49
CA GLY A 385 6.21 -14.25 -18.04
C GLY A 385 4.75 -13.82 -18.13
N SER A 386 3.90 -14.72 -18.63
CA SER A 386 2.47 -14.47 -18.85
C SER A 386 1.63 -14.69 -17.59
N SER A 387 2.11 -15.46 -16.62
CA SER A 387 1.40 -15.84 -15.39
C SER A 387 0.92 -14.64 -14.58
N PHE A 388 1.75 -13.60 -14.46
CA PHE A 388 1.38 -12.36 -13.78
C PHE A 388 0.12 -11.74 -14.38
N ARG A 389 0.12 -11.52 -15.70
CA ARG A 389 -0.99 -10.90 -16.43
C ARG A 389 -2.25 -11.76 -16.39
N ILE A 390 -2.10 -13.09 -16.46
CA ILE A 390 -3.22 -14.04 -16.34
C ILE A 390 -3.87 -13.90 -14.95
N ARG A 391 -3.07 -13.88 -13.87
CA ARG A 391 -3.59 -13.72 -12.50
C ARG A 391 -4.28 -12.40 -12.28
N LEU A 392 -3.76 -11.28 -12.80
CA LEU A 392 -4.43 -9.98 -12.67
C LEU A 392 -5.80 -9.96 -13.37
N ARG A 393 -5.97 -10.71 -14.47
CA ARG A 393 -7.26 -10.83 -15.16
C ARG A 393 -8.26 -11.74 -14.44
N LEU A 394 -7.76 -12.78 -13.78
CA LEU A 394 -8.59 -13.72 -13.02
C LEU A 394 -8.99 -13.14 -11.66
N TYR A 395 -8.07 -12.42 -11.01
CA TYR A 395 -8.22 -11.88 -9.66
C TYR A 395 -8.05 -10.36 -9.68
N PRO A 396 -9.08 -9.61 -10.09
CA PRO A 396 -8.99 -8.16 -10.25
C PRO A 396 -8.81 -7.42 -8.91
N SER A 397 -9.09 -8.05 -7.76
CA SER A 397 -8.85 -7.41 -6.45
C SER A 397 -7.36 -7.13 -6.20
N LEU A 398 -6.46 -7.91 -6.82
CA LEU A 398 -5.01 -7.74 -6.71
C LEU A 398 -4.56 -6.35 -7.18
N VAL A 399 -5.27 -5.76 -8.15
CA VAL A 399 -5.02 -4.38 -8.61
C VAL A 399 -5.96 -3.40 -7.93
N ASN A 400 -7.25 -3.75 -7.79
CA ASN A 400 -8.25 -2.79 -7.31
C ASN A 400 -8.13 -2.50 -5.82
N CYS A 401 -7.69 -3.47 -5.01
CA CYS A 401 -7.63 -3.36 -3.55
C CYS A 401 -6.21 -3.08 -3.02
N CYS A 402 -5.18 -3.40 -3.79
CA CYS A 402 -3.79 -3.14 -3.41
C CYS A 402 -3.23 -1.86 -4.04
N THR A 403 -2.31 -1.21 -3.33
CA THR A 403 -1.38 -0.25 -3.95
C THR A 403 -0.33 -1.02 -4.72
N VAL A 404 -0.11 -0.68 -5.99
CA VAL A 404 0.91 -1.34 -6.82
C VAL A 404 2.22 -0.58 -6.70
N ASP A 405 3.30 -1.29 -6.39
CA ASP A 405 4.65 -0.73 -6.27
C ASP A 405 5.63 -1.53 -7.13
N TRP A 406 6.22 -0.85 -8.12
CA TRP A 406 7.12 -1.45 -9.10
C TRP A 406 8.59 -1.34 -8.68
N PHE A 407 9.18 -2.49 -8.38
CA PHE A 407 10.60 -2.65 -8.14
C PHE A 407 11.36 -2.80 -9.48
N GLU A 408 11.56 -1.68 -10.16
CA GLU A 408 12.35 -1.59 -11.40
C GLU A 408 13.86 -1.77 -11.14
N VAL A 409 14.53 -2.60 -11.94
CA VAL A 409 16.00 -2.70 -11.89
C VAL A 409 16.60 -1.48 -12.58
N ARG A 410 16.98 -0.46 -11.79
CA ARG A 410 17.77 0.67 -12.30
C ARG A 410 19.24 0.31 -12.27
N THR A 411 19.76 -0.14 -13.41
CA THR A 411 21.10 -0.73 -13.59
C THR A 411 22.24 0.21 -13.17
N VAL A 412 22.05 1.53 -13.24
CA VAL A 412 23.12 2.52 -13.04
C VAL A 412 23.38 2.78 -11.55
N GLU A 413 22.36 3.04 -10.74
CA GLU A 413 22.50 3.32 -9.30
C GLU A 413 23.03 2.09 -8.54
N LEU A 414 22.47 0.91 -8.82
CA LEU A 414 22.92 -0.36 -8.21
C LEU A 414 24.39 -0.66 -8.51
N THR A 415 24.85 -0.41 -9.74
CA THR A 415 26.24 -0.71 -10.12
C THR A 415 27.24 0.25 -9.47
N ILE A 416 26.90 1.54 -9.39
CA ILE A 416 27.78 2.55 -8.78
C ILE A 416 27.88 2.34 -7.27
N HIS A 417 26.74 2.11 -6.59
CA HIS A 417 26.72 1.88 -5.15
C HIS A 417 27.31 0.52 -4.76
N MET A 418 27.02 -0.56 -5.48
CA MET A 418 27.69 -1.84 -5.21
C MET A 418 29.20 -1.76 -5.43
N ARG A 419 29.68 -1.01 -6.44
CA ARG A 419 31.12 -0.76 -6.62
C ARG A 419 31.72 0.05 -5.48
N HIS A 420 31.00 1.05 -4.96
CA HIS A 420 31.45 1.86 -3.83
C HIS A 420 31.45 1.06 -2.52
N TRP A 421 30.37 0.31 -2.25
CA TRP A 421 30.24 -0.57 -1.09
C TRP A 421 31.30 -1.69 -1.11
N CYS A 422 31.50 -2.35 -2.25
CA CYS A 422 32.58 -3.33 -2.41
C CYS A 422 33.97 -2.70 -2.16
N LYS A 423 34.21 -1.44 -2.58
CA LYS A 423 35.47 -0.74 -2.30
C LYS A 423 35.68 -0.42 -0.82
N HIS A 424 34.63 -0.11 -0.08
CA HIS A 424 34.72 0.29 1.32
C HIS A 424 34.60 -0.87 2.32
N HIS A 425 34.05 -2.02 1.93
CA HIS A 425 33.83 -3.17 2.84
C HIS A 425 34.57 -4.45 2.43
N ILE A 426 35.23 -4.49 1.26
CA ILE A 426 36.13 -5.58 0.86
C ILE A 426 37.58 -5.08 0.89
N TRP A 427 38.09 -4.84 2.09
CA TRP A 427 39.53 -4.82 2.36
C TRP A 427 39.88 -6.01 3.26
N TRP A 428 39.73 -7.26 2.78
CA TRP A 428 40.49 -8.41 3.29
C TRP A 428 40.53 -9.54 2.24
N LYS A 429 41.75 -9.86 1.78
CA LYS A 429 42.21 -11.03 1.01
C LYS A 429 41.66 -11.25 -0.42
N VAL A 430 42.36 -10.66 -1.38
CA VAL A 430 42.72 -11.41 -2.60
C VAL A 430 44.02 -12.15 -2.29
N PRO A 431 44.04 -13.50 -2.17
CA PRO A 431 45.29 -14.25 -2.26
C PRO A 431 45.80 -14.09 -3.69
N GLY A 432 47.05 -13.63 -3.84
CA GLY A 432 47.70 -13.50 -5.13
C GLY A 432 47.77 -14.85 -5.83
N SER A 433 47.05 -14.99 -6.94
CA SER A 433 47.39 -15.85 -8.08
C SER A 433 46.20 -15.85 -9.04
N LEU A 434 46.30 -15.05 -10.09
CA LEU A 434 45.72 -15.30 -11.42
C LEU A 434 46.19 -14.15 -12.33
N GLN A 435 47.50 -14.15 -12.61
CA GLN A 435 48.01 -13.57 -13.84
C GLN A 435 47.60 -14.51 -14.99
N THR A 436 46.70 -14.03 -15.85
CA THR A 436 46.54 -14.53 -17.22
C THR A 436 46.48 -13.26 -18.08
N GLN A 437 47.62 -12.85 -18.64
CA GLN A 437 48.06 -13.18 -20.00
C GLN A 437 47.00 -12.85 -21.07
N TYR A 438 47.12 -11.66 -21.65
CA TYR A 438 46.68 -11.39 -23.01
C TYR A 438 47.94 -11.28 -23.89
N PRO A 439 48.06 -11.99 -25.01
CA PRO A 439 48.89 -11.55 -26.11
C PRO A 439 48.15 -10.50 -26.95
N SER A 440 48.97 -9.60 -27.47
CA SER A 440 48.74 -8.43 -28.34
C SER A 440 47.77 -8.59 -29.49
#